data_AF-A3F7B1-F1
#
_entry.id   AF-A3F7B1-F1
#
_cell.length_a   1.000
_cell.length_b   1.000
_cell.length_c   1.000
_cell.angle_alpha   90.00
_cell.angle_beta   90.00
_cell.angle_gamma   90.00
#
_symmetry.space_group_name_H-M   'P 1'
#
loop_
_entity.id
_entity.type
_entity.pdbx_description
1 polymer ?
#
loop_
_entity_poly.entity_id
_entity_poly.type
_entity_poly.pdbx_seq_one_letter_code
_entity_poly.pdbx_strand_id
1 'polypeptide(L)' 'WTMGFNQHVRGVWANQLLYNLHLLTGKISEPGNSPFSLTGQPSACGTAREV' A
#
# COMPACT_ATOMS: atom_id res chain seq x y z
N TRP A 1 3.67 -4.15 -2.60
CA TRP A 1 3.17 -4.12 -4.00
C TRP A 1 3.34 -2.70 -4.56
N THR A 2 3.14 -2.47 -5.86
CA THR A 2 3.36 -1.15 -6.50
C THR A 2 2.29 -0.86 -7.56
N MET A 3 2.67 -0.13 -8.62
CA MET A 3 1.84 0.23 -9.76
C MET A 3 0.99 -0.92 -10.31
N GLY A 4 1.55 -2.11 -10.55
CA GLY A 4 0.82 -3.21 -11.21
C GLY A 4 -0.49 -3.59 -10.51
N PHE A 5 -0.43 -3.86 -9.20
CA PHE A 5 -1.61 -4.19 -8.40
C PHE A 5 -2.60 -3.01 -8.29
N ASN A 6 -2.07 -1.78 -8.31
CA ASN A 6 -2.85 -0.56 -8.17
C ASN A 6 -3.53 -0.09 -9.48
N GLN A 7 -3.08 -0.57 -10.65
CA GLN A 7 -3.67 -0.24 -11.95
C GLN A 7 -4.85 -1.14 -12.36
N HIS A 8 -5.16 -2.17 -11.57
CA HIS A 8 -6.33 -3.00 -11.83
C HIS A 8 -7.63 -2.20 -11.63
N VAL A 9 -8.69 -2.52 -12.39
CA VAL A 9 -10.02 -1.88 -12.27
C VAL A 9 -10.57 -1.97 -10.83
N ARG A 10 -10.22 -3.05 -10.13
CA ARG A 10 -10.55 -3.29 -8.72
C ARG A 10 -9.37 -3.05 -7.77
N GLY A 11 -8.40 -2.22 -8.15
CA GLY A 11 -7.17 -1.99 -7.38
C GLY A 11 -7.46 -1.57 -5.93
N VAL A 12 -8.43 -0.68 -5.71
CA VAL A 12 -8.84 -0.25 -4.35
C VAL A 12 -9.33 -1.43 -3.50
N TRP A 13 -10.15 -2.33 -4.08
CA TRP A 13 -10.67 -3.50 -3.37
C TRP A 13 -9.56 -4.47 -3.02
N ALA A 14 -8.65 -4.69 -3.96
CA ALA A 14 -7.51 -5.57 -3.77
C ALA A 14 -6.58 -5.06 -2.66
N ASN A 15 -6.37 -3.74 -2.58
CA ASN A 15 -5.67 -3.10 -1.47
C ASN A 15 -6.37 -3.35 -0.13
N GLN A 16 -7.69 -3.11 -0.05
CA GLN A 16 -8.46 -3.35 1.19
C GLN A 16 -8.36 -4.80 1.68
N LEU A 17 -8.45 -5.78 0.78
CA LEU A 17 -8.29 -7.19 1.14
C LEU A 17 -6.92 -7.48 1.76
N LEU A 18 -5.86 -6.88 1.21
CA LEU A 18 -4.51 -7.05 1.72
C LEU A 18 -4.34 -6.43 3.11
N TYR A 19 -4.88 -5.24 3.35
CA TYR A 19 -4.91 -4.63 4.68
C TYR A 19 -5.72 -5.47 5.68
N ASN A 20 -6.91 -5.93 5.29
CA ASN A 20 -7.76 -6.77 6.14
C ASN A 20 -7.09 -8.09 6.51
N LEU A 21 -6.35 -8.72 5.58
CA LEU A 21 -5.61 -9.94 5.88
C LEU A 21 -4.55 -9.71 6.96
N HIS A 22 -3.79 -8.63 6.89
CA HIS A 22 -2.79 -8.28 7.90
C HIS A 22 -3.43 -7.92 9.25
N LEU A 23 -4.58 -7.24 9.23
CA LEU A 23 -5.35 -6.94 10.44
C LEU A 23 -5.83 -8.24 11.11
N LEU A 24 -6.49 -9.13 10.35
CA LEU A 24 -7.04 -10.39 10.85
C LEU A 24 -5.97 -11.35 11.38
N THR A 25 -4.77 -11.31 10.79
CA THR A 25 -3.65 -12.16 11.21
C THR A 25 -2.76 -11.51 12.28
N GLY A 26 -3.16 -10.36 12.82
CA GLY A 26 -2.44 -9.68 13.90
C GLY A 26 -1.08 -9.09 13.51
N LYS A 27 -0.81 -8.96 12.20
CA LYS A 27 0.49 -8.52 11.68
C LYS A 27 0.67 -7.00 11.69
N ILE A 28 -0.42 -6.26 11.88
CA ILE A 28 -0.37 -4.80 12.00
C ILE A 28 0.35 -4.43 13.29
N SER A 29 1.20 -3.40 13.23
CA SER A 29 2.02 -2.89 14.33
C SER A 29 3.16 -3.79 14.80
N GLU A 30 3.45 -4.87 14.07
CA GLU A 30 4.68 -5.65 14.25
C GLU A 30 5.79 -5.17 13.29
N PRO A 31 7.02 -4.92 13.77
CA PRO A 31 8.14 -4.57 12.91
C PRO A 31 8.34 -5.58 11.78
N GLY A 32 8.32 -5.12 10.54
CA GLY A 32 8.55 -5.94 9.35
C GLY A 32 7.37 -6.79 8.87
N ASN A 33 6.21 -6.74 9.53
CA ASN A 33 5.06 -7.60 9.19
C ASN A 33 3.85 -6.83 8.64
N SER A 34 3.89 -5.51 8.59
CA SER A 34 2.80 -4.67 8.10
C SER A 34 2.72 -4.63 6.56
N PRO A 35 1.52 -4.46 5.97
CA PRO A 35 1.40 -4.34 4.51
C PRO A 35 2.19 -3.14 3.97
N PHE A 36 3.10 -3.40 3.02
CA PHE A 36 4.02 -2.41 2.47
C PHE A 36 3.87 -2.21 0.96
N SER A 37 3.34 -1.05 0.57
CA SER A 37 3.27 -0.60 -0.83
C SER A 37 4.47 0.29 -1.17
N LEU A 38 5.20 -0.01 -2.24
CA LEU A 38 6.33 0.82 -2.67
C LEU A 38 5.84 1.94 -3.57
N THR A 39 6.40 3.13 -3.34
CA THR A 39 6.26 4.27 -4.24
C THR A 39 7.31 4.23 -5.34
N GLY A 40 6.97 4.78 -6.51
CA GLY A 40 7.84 4.73 -7.68
C GLY A 40 9.06 5.65 -7.58
N GLN A 41 8.82 6.97 -7.57
CA GLN A 41 9.92 7.93 -7.46
C GLN A 41 10.41 8.05 -6.01
N PRO A 42 11.71 8.30 -5.79
CA PRO A 42 12.29 8.44 -4.45
C PRO A 42 11.59 9.51 -3.59
N SER A 43 11.20 10.62 -4.20
CA SER A 43 10.54 11.74 -3.52
C SER A 43 9.02 11.73 -3.64
N ALA A 44 8.41 10.68 -4.21
CA ALA A 44 6.97 10.65 -4.50
C ALA A 44 6.09 10.89 -3.25
N CYS A 45 6.52 10.42 -2.08
CA CYS A 45 5.79 10.67 -0.82
C CYS A 45 5.99 12.08 -0.26
N GLY A 46 7.09 12.75 -0.61
CA GLY A 46 7.50 14.03 -0.03
C GLY A 46 7.24 15.22 -0.94
N THR A 47 6.92 15.01 -2.21
CA THR A 47 6.60 16.10 -3.14
C THR A 47 5.27 16.73 -2.79
N ALA A 48 5.28 18.01 -2.40
CA ALA A 48 4.07 18.82 -2.37
C ALA A 48 3.65 19.11 -3.82
N ARG A 49 2.40 18.82 -4.15
CA ARG A 49 1.85 19.21 -5.45
C ARG A 49 1.58 20.71 -5.39
N GLU A 50 2.39 21.50 -6.07
CA GLU A 50 2.06 22.91 -6.31
C GLU A 50 0.75 22.93 -7.14
N VAL A 51 -0.26 23.62 -6.60
CA VAL A 51 -1.57 23.85 -7.22
C VAL A 51 -1.73 25.33 -7.51
#